data_AF-A0A822IQI9-F1
#
_entry.id   AF-A0A822IQI9-F1
#
_cell.length_a   1.000
_cell.length_b   1.000
_cell.length_c   1.000
_cell.angle_alpha   90.00
_cell.angle_beta   90.00
_cell.angle_gamma   90.00
#
_symmetry.space_group_name_H-M   'P 1'
#
loop_
_entity.id
_entity.type
_entity.pdbx_description
1 polymer ?
#
loop_
_entity_poly.entity_id
_entity_poly.type
_entity_poly.pdbx_seq_one_letter_code
_entity_poly.pdbx_strand_id
1 'polypeptide(L)'
;MASGNTSWTVSSMNLSAGSNKITARATDNSSNTYETSVNVTYSLPANTPISTGGGGSSGENVSNIELIEKYDLPIYRNVTTFYRFTHVKNPVMFVNITGNTTMDIITAFEEVLKGTSTLVKTPPEGLVYKNVNIWVGTSGFATPRNIKEAFIKFRVDNNWMSANSVTSSDIVLLKWNGNSWIELETRVLSKDDANTFFEGKTNAFSPFAITVKMGGVKPTAKVSAPEIPQQPRESQQPAQTAIITRIASSSGISTWSIILIILIINIIIVALYFKWVKK
;
A
#
# COMPACT_ATOMS: atom_id res chain seq x y z
N MET A 1 11.38 37.42 43.89
CA MET A 1 11.52 37.76 42.45
C MET A 1 11.90 36.48 41.73
N ALA A 2 11.10 36.00 40.78
CA ALA A 2 11.47 34.82 40.00
C ALA A 2 12.60 35.21 39.04
N SER A 3 13.76 34.56 39.13
CA SER A 3 14.89 34.74 38.23
C SER A 3 14.93 33.60 37.22
N GLY A 4 14.97 33.91 35.93
CA GLY A 4 15.06 32.93 34.84
C GLY A 4 15.15 33.62 33.49
N ASN A 5 15.45 32.84 32.46
CA ASN A 5 15.58 33.33 31.09
C ASN A 5 14.20 33.82 30.61
N THR A 6 14.11 35.07 30.16
CA THR A 6 12.87 35.64 29.63
C THR A 6 12.58 35.21 28.20
N SER A 7 13.55 34.55 27.54
CA SER A 7 13.43 33.97 26.21
C SER A 7 14.23 32.69 26.09
N TRP A 8 13.74 31.79 25.24
CA TRP A 8 14.42 30.56 24.83
C TRP A 8 14.05 30.26 23.39
N THR A 9 14.93 29.56 22.67
CA THR A 9 14.72 29.19 21.27
C THR A 9 15.12 27.72 21.10
N VAL A 10 14.31 26.99 20.34
CA VAL A 10 14.61 25.61 19.93
C VAL A 10 14.96 25.62 18.45
N SER A 11 16.07 25.01 18.08
CA SER A 11 16.60 25.05 16.70
C SER A 11 15.72 24.32 15.69
N SER A 12 14.97 23.31 16.11
CA SER A 12 14.03 22.58 15.25
C SER A 12 13.03 21.77 16.07
N MET A 13 11.81 21.62 15.58
CA MET A 13 10.77 20.75 16.15
C MET A 13 10.10 19.96 15.02
N ASN A 14 9.93 18.66 15.20
CA ASN A 14 9.18 17.84 14.25
C ASN A 14 7.68 18.06 14.48
N LEU A 15 6.99 18.57 13.47
CA LEU A 15 5.54 18.74 13.48
C LEU A 15 4.88 17.63 12.65
N SER A 16 3.75 17.13 13.12
CA SER A 16 2.84 16.32 12.31
C SER A 16 1.97 17.23 11.45
N ALA A 17 1.48 16.73 10.32
CA ALA A 17 0.50 17.46 9.54
C ALA A 17 -0.78 17.71 10.37
N GLY A 18 -1.33 18.92 10.28
CA GLY A 18 -2.49 19.31 11.07
C GLY A 18 -2.11 20.08 12.34
N SER A 19 -2.96 20.00 13.36
CA SER A 19 -2.82 20.79 14.59
C SER A 19 -1.79 20.15 15.52
N ASN A 20 -0.76 20.90 15.89
CA ASN A 20 0.26 20.50 16.85
C ASN A 20 0.14 21.38 18.09
N LYS A 21 -0.05 20.79 19.27
CA LYS A 21 -0.03 21.53 20.54
C LYS A 21 1.40 21.58 21.07
N ILE A 22 2.01 22.77 21.06
CA ILE A 22 3.33 23.02 21.61
C ILE A 22 3.15 23.56 23.03
N THR A 23 3.67 22.84 24.03
CA THR A 23 3.58 23.23 25.44
C THR A 23 4.91 23.79 25.93
N ALA A 24 4.85 24.97 26.55
CA ALA A 24 5.94 25.56 27.31
C ALA A 24 5.67 25.34 28.80
N ARG A 25 6.62 24.75 29.51
CA ARG A 25 6.55 24.53 30.96
C ARG A 25 7.67 25.28 31.66
N ALA A 26 7.31 26.10 32.65
CA ALA A 26 8.24 26.71 33.58
C ALA A 26 8.14 26.02 34.93
N THR A 27 9.28 25.84 35.61
CA THR A 27 9.35 25.28 36.96
C THR A 27 10.22 26.19 37.82
N ASP A 28 9.74 26.60 38.99
CA ASP A 28 10.53 27.39 39.93
C ASP A 28 11.38 26.51 40.87
N ASN A 29 12.23 27.14 41.68
CA ASN A 29 13.10 26.44 42.64
C ASN A 29 12.33 25.75 43.77
N SER A 30 11.06 26.10 43.96
CA SER A 30 10.14 25.47 44.91
C SER A 30 9.34 24.32 44.28
N SER A 31 9.70 23.90 43.06
CA SER A 31 9.01 22.88 42.27
C SER A 31 7.58 23.23 41.83
N ASN A 32 7.18 24.51 41.90
CA ASN A 32 5.91 24.94 41.31
C ASN A 32 6.05 24.98 39.79
N THR A 33 5.04 24.47 39.09
CA THR A 33 5.01 24.44 37.63
C THR A 33 3.91 25.32 37.07
N TYR A 34 4.20 26.01 35.98
CA TYR A 34 3.20 26.68 35.17
C TYR A 34 3.38 26.29 33.71
N GLU A 35 2.27 26.01 33.02
CA GLU A 35 2.27 25.64 31.61
C GLU A 35 1.45 26.62 30.78
N THR A 36 1.92 26.87 29.56
CA THR A 36 1.15 27.52 28.51
C THR A 36 1.34 26.74 27.22
N SER A 37 0.41 26.88 26.28
CA SER A 37 0.50 26.16 25.01
C SER A 37 0.06 27.01 23.83
N VAL A 38 0.66 26.75 22.68
CA VAL A 38 0.24 27.28 21.39
C VAL A 38 -0.14 26.13 20.47
N ASN A 39 -1.24 26.30 19.74
CA ASN A 39 -1.60 25.39 18.65
C ASN A 39 -0.97 25.91 17.37
N VAL A 40 -0.10 25.10 16.77
CA VAL A 40 0.52 25.39 15.47
C VAL A 40 -0.08 24.43 14.45
N THR A 41 -0.81 24.99 13.49
CA THR A 41 -1.31 24.22 12.36
C THR A 41 -0.24 24.16 11.29
N TYR A 42 0.34 22.98 11.10
CA TYR A 42 1.25 22.71 10.01
C TYR A 42 0.45 22.21 8.80
N SER A 43 0.18 23.12 7.85
CA SER A 43 -0.38 22.74 6.56
C SER A 43 0.74 22.24 5.65
N LEU A 44 0.58 21.00 5.20
CA LEU A 44 1.44 20.47 4.16
C LEU A 44 1.16 21.20 2.83
N PRO A 45 2.18 21.42 1.99
CA PRO A 45 1.97 21.94 0.66
C PRO A 45 0.90 21.12 -0.06
N ALA A 46 -0.08 21.79 -0.66
CA ALA A 46 -0.94 21.11 -1.62
C ALA A 46 -0.12 20.85 -2.87
N ASN A 47 -0.04 19.59 -3.29
CA ASN A 47 0.50 19.28 -4.61
C ASN A 47 -0.48 19.88 -5.63
N THR A 48 -0.11 20.99 -6.27
CA THR A 48 -0.80 21.42 -7.49
C THR A 48 -0.38 20.46 -8.60
N PRO A 49 -1.30 19.70 -9.22
CA PRO A 49 -0.95 18.88 -10.37
C PRO A 49 -0.48 19.80 -11.49
N ILE A 50 0.82 19.83 -11.79
CA ILE A 50 1.34 20.52 -12.97
C ILE A 50 1.13 19.57 -14.13
N SER A 51 0.05 19.75 -14.91
CA SER A 51 -0.22 18.92 -16.09
C SER A 51 0.78 19.25 -17.20
N THR A 52 1.99 18.69 -17.12
CA THR A 52 2.95 18.63 -18.22
C THR A 52 3.01 17.18 -18.66
N GLY A 53 2.48 16.89 -19.86
CA GLY A 53 2.17 15.56 -20.39
C GLY A 53 3.34 14.59 -20.62
N GLY A 54 4.22 14.40 -19.64
CA GLY A 54 5.37 13.49 -19.66
C GLY A 54 5.29 12.33 -18.66
N GLY A 55 4.11 12.07 -18.09
CA GLY A 55 3.91 11.00 -17.09
C GLY A 55 3.90 9.62 -17.73
N GLY A 56 4.93 8.81 -17.45
CA GLY A 56 5.07 7.44 -17.94
C GLY A 56 3.79 6.59 -17.79
N SER A 57 3.56 5.72 -18.78
CA SER A 57 2.51 4.71 -18.69
C SER A 57 2.80 3.74 -17.54
N SER A 58 1.74 3.23 -16.92
CA SER A 58 1.86 2.08 -16.04
C SER A 58 2.53 0.92 -16.81
N GLY A 59 3.48 0.25 -16.17
CA GLY A 59 3.99 -1.05 -16.62
C GLY A 59 3.20 -2.24 -16.05
N GLU A 60 2.24 -1.98 -15.18
CA GLU A 60 1.48 -2.98 -14.44
C GLU A 60 0.26 -3.46 -15.24
N ASN A 61 -0.21 -4.67 -14.95
CA ASN A 61 -1.47 -5.14 -15.49
C ASN A 61 -2.62 -4.30 -14.93
N VAL A 62 -3.36 -3.59 -15.79
CA VAL A 62 -4.47 -2.69 -15.39
C VAL A 62 -5.50 -3.38 -14.48
N SER A 63 -5.75 -4.69 -14.66
CA SER A 63 -6.69 -5.42 -13.80
C SER A 63 -6.21 -5.59 -12.36
N ASN A 64 -4.89 -5.54 -12.14
CA ASN A 64 -4.23 -5.62 -10.83
C ASN A 64 -4.15 -4.26 -10.13
N ILE A 65 -4.43 -3.16 -10.83
CA ILE A 65 -4.37 -1.82 -10.25
C ILE A 65 -5.69 -1.52 -9.51
N GLU A 66 -5.58 -1.06 -8.27
CA GLU A 66 -6.69 -0.57 -7.46
C GLU A 66 -6.83 0.96 -7.58
N LEU A 67 -5.70 1.68 -7.56
CA LEU A 67 -5.65 3.14 -7.57
C LEU A 67 -4.33 3.59 -8.22
N ILE A 68 -4.38 4.75 -8.90
CA ILE A 68 -3.19 5.48 -9.34
C ILE A 68 -3.30 6.91 -8.85
N GLU A 69 -2.21 7.44 -8.30
CA GLU A 69 -2.03 8.88 -8.05
C GLU A 69 -0.72 9.34 -8.70
N LYS A 70 -0.76 10.49 -9.39
CA LYS A 70 0.40 11.08 -10.06
C LYS A 70 0.55 12.55 -9.69
N TYR A 71 1.78 12.98 -9.47
CA TYR A 71 2.10 14.37 -9.18
C TYR A 71 3.42 14.77 -9.83
N ASP A 72 3.44 16.00 -10.34
CA ASP A 72 4.57 16.60 -11.02
C ASP A 72 5.13 17.73 -10.14
N LEU A 73 6.36 17.56 -9.65
CA LEU A 73 7.04 18.54 -8.80
C LEU A 73 8.52 18.62 -9.16
N PRO A 74 9.18 19.79 -8.97
CA PRO A 74 10.62 19.88 -9.16
C PRO A 74 11.39 19.16 -8.06
N ILE A 75 12.52 18.56 -8.40
CA ILE A 75 13.45 17.93 -7.44
C ILE A 75 14.77 18.68 -7.46
N TYR A 76 15.09 19.41 -6.40
CA TYR A 76 16.34 20.16 -6.30
C TYR A 76 17.42 19.38 -5.53
N ARG A 77 18.68 19.66 -5.86
CA ARG A 77 19.83 19.09 -5.14
C ARG A 77 19.79 19.51 -3.67
N ASN A 78 19.90 18.54 -2.76
CA ASN A 78 19.92 18.73 -1.31
C ASN A 78 18.68 19.41 -0.70
N VAL A 79 17.57 19.47 -1.44
CA VAL A 79 16.29 19.96 -0.92
C VAL A 79 15.29 18.82 -0.97
N THR A 80 14.53 18.65 0.10
CA THR A 80 13.46 17.64 0.17
C THR A 80 12.21 18.15 -0.54
N THR A 81 11.81 17.46 -1.59
CA THR A 81 10.51 17.61 -2.24
C THR A 81 9.51 16.64 -1.62
N PHE A 82 8.30 17.10 -1.31
CA PHE A 82 7.26 16.32 -0.62
C PHE A 82 6.15 15.95 -1.60
N TYR A 83 6.16 14.73 -2.14
CA TYR A 83 5.04 14.24 -2.94
C TYR A 83 3.94 13.73 -2.00
N ARG A 84 2.84 14.49 -1.86
CA ARG A 84 1.69 14.14 -1.02
C ARG A 84 0.62 13.39 -1.81
N PHE A 85 0.28 12.20 -1.33
CA PHE A 85 -0.81 11.37 -1.81
C PHE A 85 -2.00 11.50 -0.85
N THR A 86 -3.20 11.68 -1.38
CA THR A 86 -4.36 12.12 -0.58
C THR A 86 -5.56 11.20 -0.67
N HIS A 87 -5.56 10.24 -1.59
CA HIS A 87 -6.68 9.33 -1.72
C HIS A 87 -6.81 8.43 -0.48
N VAL A 88 -8.02 8.28 0.03
CA VAL A 88 -8.28 7.55 1.29
C VAL A 88 -7.88 6.08 1.24
N LYS A 89 -7.93 5.46 0.05
CA LYS A 89 -7.49 4.08 -0.19
C LYS A 89 -5.98 3.92 -0.37
N ASN A 90 -5.23 5.02 -0.50
CA ASN A 90 -3.78 4.97 -0.66
C ASN A 90 -3.10 4.83 0.71
N PRO A 91 -2.45 3.71 1.03
CA PRO A 91 -1.72 3.58 2.29
C PRO A 91 -0.50 4.50 2.33
N VAL A 92 0.08 4.85 1.18
CA VAL A 92 1.19 5.80 1.07
C VAL A 92 0.64 7.22 1.17
N MET A 93 1.23 8.02 2.03
CA MET A 93 0.85 9.42 2.28
C MET A 93 1.87 10.38 1.70
N PHE A 94 3.15 10.02 1.81
CA PHE A 94 4.24 10.82 1.28
C PHE A 94 5.30 9.95 0.63
N VAL A 95 5.83 10.48 -0.47
CA VAL A 95 7.15 10.12 -0.96
C VAL A 95 8.00 11.39 -0.90
N ASN A 96 8.84 11.48 0.14
CA ASN A 96 9.73 12.61 0.35
C ASN A 96 11.06 12.32 -0.31
N ILE A 97 11.52 13.18 -1.21
CA ILE A 97 12.70 12.91 -2.03
C ILE A 97 13.70 14.05 -1.86
N THR A 98 14.93 13.70 -1.51
CA THR A 98 16.07 14.62 -1.56
C THR A 98 16.89 14.33 -2.81
N GLY A 99 16.98 15.29 -3.73
CA GLY A 99 17.78 15.16 -4.94
C GLY A 99 19.28 15.14 -4.64
N ASN A 100 20.03 14.29 -5.33
CA ASN A 100 21.50 14.37 -5.39
C ASN A 100 21.97 15.32 -6.50
N THR A 101 21.07 15.64 -7.44
CA THR A 101 21.20 16.61 -8.51
C THR A 101 19.94 17.50 -8.56
N THR A 102 20.04 18.67 -9.20
CA THR A 102 18.89 19.53 -9.48
C THR A 102 18.28 19.09 -10.80
N MET A 103 16.99 18.80 -10.76
CA MET A 103 16.14 18.47 -11.88
C MET A 103 14.95 19.42 -11.87
N ASP A 104 14.41 19.69 -13.05
CA ASP A 104 13.16 20.42 -13.19
C ASP A 104 11.98 19.55 -12.73
N ILE A 105 10.80 19.71 -13.32
CA ILE A 105 9.61 18.93 -13.01
C ILE A 105 9.84 17.43 -13.25
N ILE A 106 9.66 16.64 -12.19
CA ILE A 106 9.70 15.18 -12.20
C ILE A 106 8.34 14.64 -11.75
N THR A 107 7.78 13.74 -12.55
CA THR A 107 6.61 12.96 -12.17
C THR A 107 6.98 11.92 -11.14
N ALA A 108 6.32 11.92 -9.98
CA ALA A 108 6.19 10.74 -9.16
C ALA A 108 4.79 10.17 -9.35
N PHE A 109 4.70 8.87 -9.60
CA PHE A 109 3.42 8.19 -9.58
C PHE A 109 3.46 6.91 -8.77
N GLU A 110 2.36 6.68 -8.06
CA GLU A 110 2.15 5.54 -7.19
C GLU A 110 0.94 4.76 -7.67
N GLU A 111 1.03 3.43 -7.57
CA GLU A 111 -0.02 2.50 -7.93
C GLU A 111 -0.29 1.58 -6.75
N VAL A 112 -1.49 1.66 -6.17
CA VAL A 112 -1.94 0.67 -5.18
C VAL A 112 -2.44 -0.55 -5.92
N LEU A 113 -1.97 -1.74 -5.53
CA LEU A 113 -2.27 -2.98 -6.22
C LEU A 113 -3.23 -3.87 -5.43
N LYS A 114 -4.03 -4.64 -6.16
CA LYS A 114 -4.92 -5.66 -5.61
C LYS A 114 -4.17 -6.91 -5.18
N GLY A 115 -3.05 -7.21 -5.85
CA GLY A 115 -2.18 -8.34 -5.56
C GLY A 115 -0.70 -7.97 -5.70
N THR A 116 0.15 -9.00 -5.78
CA THR A 116 1.57 -8.80 -6.08
C THR A 116 1.72 -8.17 -7.46
N SER A 117 2.67 -7.24 -7.62
CA SER A 117 2.98 -6.64 -8.91
C SER A 117 3.34 -7.68 -9.97
N THR A 118 2.85 -7.54 -11.20
CA THR A 118 3.28 -8.40 -12.33
C THR A 118 4.70 -8.09 -12.80
N LEU A 119 5.35 -7.08 -12.21
CA LEU A 119 6.72 -6.65 -12.52
C LEU A 119 7.78 -7.34 -11.66
N VAL A 120 7.36 -8.13 -10.67
CA VAL A 120 8.28 -8.93 -9.84
C VAL A 120 8.19 -10.41 -10.20
N LYS A 121 9.25 -11.16 -9.87
CA LYS A 121 9.34 -12.60 -10.19
C LYS A 121 8.74 -13.49 -9.12
N THR A 122 8.75 -13.03 -7.87
CA THR A 122 8.27 -13.78 -6.71
C THR A 122 7.46 -12.84 -5.82
N PRO A 123 6.40 -13.32 -5.14
CA PRO A 123 5.69 -12.51 -4.16
C PRO A 123 6.60 -12.16 -2.97
N PRO A 124 6.31 -11.05 -2.28
CA PRO A 124 6.96 -10.78 -1.01
C PRO A 124 6.58 -11.87 -0.01
N GLU A 125 7.55 -12.23 0.82
CA GLU A 125 7.36 -13.22 1.88
C GLU A 125 6.56 -12.63 3.06
N GLY A 126 5.87 -13.49 3.80
CA GLY A 126 5.09 -13.11 4.97
C GLY A 126 3.68 -12.62 4.65
N LEU A 127 3.02 -12.05 5.65
CA LEU A 127 1.68 -11.49 5.52
C LEU A 127 1.75 -10.08 4.93
N VAL A 128 1.10 -9.87 3.80
CA VAL A 128 1.11 -8.59 3.07
C VAL A 128 -0.11 -7.76 3.44
N TYR A 129 0.10 -6.50 3.84
CA TYR A 129 -0.97 -5.51 4.01
C TYR A 129 -1.36 -4.90 2.66
N LYS A 130 -0.38 -4.31 1.96
CA LYS A 130 -0.57 -3.67 0.66
C LYS A 130 0.68 -3.81 -0.21
N ASN A 131 0.46 -4.06 -1.50
CA ASN A 131 1.48 -3.96 -2.54
C ASN A 131 1.31 -2.62 -3.24
N VAL A 132 2.42 -1.93 -3.52
CA VAL A 132 2.41 -0.66 -4.23
C VAL A 132 3.57 -0.61 -5.22
N ASN A 133 3.36 -0.01 -6.38
CA ASN A 133 4.47 0.40 -7.25
C ASN A 133 4.69 1.89 -7.08
N ILE A 134 5.94 2.32 -6.88
CA ILE A 134 6.28 3.74 -6.83
C ILE A 134 7.34 3.98 -7.89
N TRP A 135 7.10 4.98 -8.74
CA TRP A 135 7.99 5.39 -9.81
C TRP A 135 8.25 6.88 -9.72
N VAL A 136 9.49 7.27 -9.99
CA VAL A 136 9.93 8.67 -9.98
C VAL A 136 10.74 8.90 -11.24
N GLY A 137 10.27 9.81 -12.09
CA GLY A 137 10.84 10.09 -13.40
C GLY A 137 10.71 8.91 -14.37
N THR A 138 11.54 8.92 -15.40
CA THR A 138 11.61 7.87 -16.42
C THR A 138 12.40 6.65 -15.93
N SER A 139 12.31 5.54 -16.68
CA SER A 139 13.09 4.32 -16.36
C SER A 139 14.58 4.63 -16.20
N GLY A 140 15.18 4.13 -15.11
CA GLY A 140 16.59 4.38 -14.77
C GLY A 140 16.85 5.72 -14.07
N PHE A 141 15.86 6.61 -13.94
CA PHE A 141 16.03 7.89 -13.24
C PHE A 141 16.23 7.71 -11.73
N ALA A 142 15.34 6.93 -11.11
CA ALA A 142 15.19 6.75 -9.66
C ALA A 142 16.29 5.87 -9.04
N THR A 143 17.55 6.30 -9.17
CA THR A 143 18.74 5.60 -8.66
C THR A 143 19.52 6.48 -7.69
N PRO A 144 20.45 5.92 -6.89
CA PRO A 144 21.29 6.70 -5.97
C PRO A 144 22.12 7.80 -6.65
N ARG A 145 22.32 7.71 -7.97
CA ARG A 145 22.95 8.77 -8.77
C ARG A 145 22.16 10.08 -8.68
N ASN A 146 20.83 10.01 -8.81
CA ASN A 146 19.94 11.18 -8.86
C ASN A 146 19.22 11.43 -7.53
N ILE A 147 18.99 10.38 -6.75
CA ILE A 147 18.26 10.43 -5.48
C ILE A 147 19.27 10.22 -4.36
N LYS A 148 19.48 11.25 -3.54
CA LYS A 148 20.38 11.18 -2.39
C LYS A 148 19.77 10.25 -1.33
N GLU A 149 18.51 10.52 -0.99
CA GLU A 149 17.69 9.72 -0.10
C GLU A 149 16.21 10.02 -0.34
N ALA A 150 15.36 9.10 0.07
CA ALA A 150 13.93 9.25 0.07
C ALA A 150 13.30 8.53 1.27
N PHE A 151 12.15 9.04 1.69
CA PHE A 151 11.36 8.51 2.79
C PHE A 151 9.93 8.29 2.32
N ILE A 152 9.46 7.05 2.42
CA ILE A 152 8.09 6.67 2.08
C ILE A 152 7.32 6.62 3.39
N LYS A 153 6.40 7.56 3.58
CA LYS A 153 5.50 7.57 4.75
C LYS A 153 4.21 6.87 4.39
N PHE A 154 3.85 5.87 5.18
CA PHE A 154 2.66 5.07 4.96
C PHE A 154 1.91 4.81 6.26
N ARG A 155 0.64 4.44 6.13
CA ARG A 155 -0.23 4.08 7.25
C ARG A 155 -0.71 2.64 7.14
N VAL A 156 -0.89 2.00 8.29
CA VAL A 156 -1.52 0.68 8.41
C VAL A 156 -2.72 0.80 9.33
N ASP A 157 -3.84 0.25 8.89
CA ASP A 157 -5.09 0.23 9.64
C ASP A 157 -4.95 -0.58 10.96
N ASN A 158 -5.35 0.04 12.07
CA ASN A 158 -5.24 -0.55 13.40
C ASN A 158 -6.12 -1.81 13.57
N ASN A 159 -7.29 -1.86 12.92
CA ASN A 159 -8.15 -3.04 12.95
C ASN A 159 -7.53 -4.19 12.16
N TRP A 160 -6.91 -3.91 11.01
CA TRP A 160 -6.17 -4.92 10.25
C TRP A 160 -5.01 -5.50 11.07
N MET A 161 -4.21 -4.66 11.73
CA MET A 161 -3.12 -5.14 12.58
C MET A 161 -3.65 -6.02 13.72
N SER A 162 -4.72 -5.57 14.41
CA SER A 162 -5.33 -6.31 15.51
C SER A 162 -5.92 -7.65 15.06
N ALA A 163 -6.64 -7.67 13.93
CA ALA A 163 -7.24 -8.88 13.37
C ALA A 163 -6.18 -9.92 12.95
N ASN A 164 -4.98 -9.48 12.60
CA ASN A 164 -3.88 -10.34 12.19
C ASN A 164 -2.86 -10.60 13.32
N SER A 165 -3.13 -10.15 14.55
CA SER A 165 -2.21 -10.28 15.70
C SER A 165 -0.81 -9.69 15.44
N VAL A 166 -0.78 -8.57 14.72
CA VAL A 166 0.44 -7.86 14.30
C VAL A 166 0.65 -6.66 15.22
N THR A 167 1.88 -6.47 15.69
CA THR A 167 2.28 -5.26 16.41
C THR A 167 3.03 -4.30 15.49
N SER A 168 3.11 -3.02 15.85
CA SER A 168 3.79 -2.02 15.03
C SER A 168 5.27 -2.36 14.79
N SER A 169 5.94 -3.06 15.71
CA SER A 169 7.33 -3.51 15.52
C SER A 169 7.50 -4.59 14.45
N ASP A 170 6.41 -5.28 14.08
CA ASP A 170 6.45 -6.33 13.06
C ASP A 170 6.25 -5.76 11.65
N ILE A 171 5.80 -4.51 11.51
CA ILE A 171 5.56 -3.91 10.20
C ILE A 171 6.86 -3.44 9.56
N VAL A 172 7.10 -3.89 8.33
CA VAL A 172 8.26 -3.52 7.53
C VAL A 172 7.86 -3.15 6.11
N LEU A 173 8.59 -2.21 5.50
CA LEU A 173 8.51 -1.92 4.07
C LEU A 173 9.55 -2.74 3.32
N LEU A 174 9.11 -3.55 2.38
CA LEU A 174 9.97 -4.29 1.46
C LEU A 174 10.06 -3.55 0.14
N LYS A 175 11.24 -3.67 -0.51
CA LYS A 175 11.51 -3.13 -1.83
C LYS A 175 12.01 -4.23 -2.76
N TRP A 176 11.51 -4.30 -3.99
CA TRP A 176 12.09 -5.18 -4.99
C TRP A 176 13.43 -4.61 -5.51
N ASN A 177 14.49 -5.42 -5.55
CA ASN A 177 15.80 -4.99 -6.07
C ASN A 177 16.06 -5.44 -7.53
N GLY A 178 15.09 -6.09 -8.18
CA GLY A 178 15.24 -6.71 -9.50
C GLY A 178 15.33 -8.23 -9.46
N ASN A 179 15.70 -8.80 -8.31
CA ASN A 179 15.88 -10.24 -8.12
C ASN A 179 15.19 -10.79 -6.86
N SER A 180 15.19 -10.03 -5.78
CA SER A 180 14.60 -10.40 -4.51
C SER A 180 13.98 -9.19 -3.80
N TRP A 181 13.12 -9.48 -2.83
CA TRP A 181 12.63 -8.48 -1.88
C TRP A 181 13.72 -8.19 -0.84
N ILE A 182 13.94 -6.92 -0.55
CA ILE A 182 14.83 -6.46 0.51
C ILE A 182 14.05 -5.68 1.55
N GLU A 183 14.31 -5.95 2.83
CA GLU A 183 13.75 -5.18 3.95
C GLU A 183 14.41 -3.80 4.00
N LEU A 184 13.60 -2.75 4.05
CA LEU A 184 14.08 -1.39 4.26
C LEU A 184 14.06 -1.04 5.75
N GLU A 185 14.96 -0.14 6.14
CA GLU A 185 14.87 0.52 7.45
C GLU A 185 13.50 1.17 7.58
N THR A 186 12.68 0.64 8.49
CA THR A 186 11.30 1.06 8.72
C THR A 186 11.14 1.48 10.17
N ARG A 187 10.62 2.69 10.40
CA ARG A 187 10.38 3.22 11.75
C ARG A 187 8.91 3.57 11.96
N VAL A 188 8.42 3.31 13.17
CA VAL A 188 7.12 3.81 13.63
C VAL A 188 7.25 5.32 13.88
N LEU A 189 6.32 6.11 13.35
CA LEU A 189 6.28 7.56 13.56
C LEU A 189 5.31 7.93 14.69
N SER A 190 4.07 7.46 14.58
CA SER A 190 2.98 7.81 15.48
C SER A 190 1.83 6.80 15.32
N LYS A 191 0.82 6.93 16.18
CA LYS A 191 -0.43 6.17 16.12
C LYS A 191 -1.58 7.10 16.48
N ASP A 192 -2.68 6.98 15.75
CA ASP A 192 -3.98 7.55 16.12
C ASP A 192 -5.00 6.41 16.35
N ASP A 193 -6.28 6.76 16.51
CA ASP A 193 -7.34 5.79 16.79
C ASP A 193 -7.56 4.80 15.62
N ALA A 194 -7.33 5.24 14.37
CA ALA A 194 -7.63 4.46 13.18
C ALA A 194 -6.38 3.79 12.58
N ASN A 195 -5.22 4.42 12.65
CA ASN A 195 -4.01 4.01 11.93
C ASN A 195 -2.76 4.10 12.80
N THR A 196 -1.76 3.29 12.45
CA THR A 196 -0.37 3.49 12.84
C THR A 196 0.42 3.96 11.62
N PHE A 197 1.29 4.95 11.83
CA PHE A 197 2.06 5.61 10.78
C PHE A 197 3.52 5.19 10.84
N PHE A 198 4.09 4.96 9.67
CA PHE A 198 5.43 4.43 9.48
C PHE A 198 6.20 5.25 8.46
N GLU A 199 7.52 5.09 8.48
CA GLU A 199 8.40 5.62 7.45
C GLU A 199 9.44 4.59 7.06
N GLY A 200 9.54 4.30 5.77
CA GLY A 200 10.58 3.47 5.18
C GLY A 200 11.62 4.32 4.45
N LYS A 201 12.91 4.08 4.71
CA LYS A 201 14.02 4.78 4.03
C LYS A 201 14.46 4.04 2.78
N THR A 202 14.64 4.76 1.68
CA THR A 202 15.18 4.23 0.41
C THR A 202 16.00 5.31 -0.31
N ASN A 203 16.67 4.95 -1.40
CA ASN A 203 17.30 5.87 -2.35
C ASN A 203 17.05 5.45 -3.81
N ALA A 204 16.12 4.51 -4.01
CA ALA A 204 15.68 4.04 -5.31
C ALA A 204 14.21 3.61 -5.23
N PHE A 205 13.54 3.61 -6.39
CA PHE A 205 12.13 3.31 -6.50
C PHE A 205 11.89 2.10 -7.41
N SER A 206 10.88 1.30 -7.08
CA SER A 206 10.57 -0.01 -7.64
C SER A 206 9.16 -0.44 -7.18
N PRO A 207 8.73 -1.69 -7.41
CA PRO A 207 7.69 -2.30 -6.60
C PRO A 207 8.10 -2.35 -5.12
N PHE A 208 7.12 -2.13 -4.24
CA PHE A 208 7.21 -2.18 -2.78
C PHE A 208 6.07 -3.01 -2.19
N ALA A 209 6.27 -3.50 -0.97
CA ALA A 209 5.22 -4.17 -0.21
C ALA A 209 5.29 -3.79 1.27
N ILE A 210 4.16 -3.44 1.87
CA ILE A 210 4.02 -3.28 3.32
C ILE A 210 3.66 -4.64 3.89
N THR A 211 4.53 -5.20 4.73
CA THR A 211 4.41 -6.60 5.18
C THR A 211 4.66 -6.73 6.68
N VAL A 212 4.35 -7.93 7.19
CA VAL A 212 4.75 -8.37 8.52
C VAL A 212 6.07 -9.13 8.43
N LYS A 213 7.05 -8.73 9.24
CA LYS A 213 8.36 -9.36 9.36
C LYS A 213 8.21 -10.84 9.72
N MET A 214 8.93 -11.70 9.01
CA MET A 214 8.97 -13.12 9.33
C MET A 214 9.57 -13.33 10.74
N GLY A 215 8.78 -13.95 11.62
CA GLY A 215 9.06 -14.10 13.05
C GLY A 215 8.17 -13.27 13.98
N GLY A 216 7.48 -12.25 13.45
CA GLY A 216 6.53 -11.40 14.19
C GLY A 216 5.11 -11.96 14.30
N VAL A 217 4.76 -12.98 13.51
CA VAL A 217 3.46 -13.65 13.63
C VAL A 217 3.49 -14.56 14.85
N LYS A 218 2.94 -14.08 15.97
CA LYS A 218 2.68 -14.94 17.13
C LYS A 218 1.71 -16.04 16.69
N PRO A 219 1.92 -17.34 17.04
CA PRO A 219 1.04 -18.41 16.60
C PRO A 219 -0.40 -18.11 17.02
N THR A 220 -1.26 -17.83 16.04
CA THR A 220 -2.70 -17.87 16.26
C THR A 220 -3.04 -19.32 16.54
N ALA A 221 -3.46 -19.62 17.77
CA ALA A 221 -4.04 -20.92 18.09
C ALA A 221 -5.18 -21.17 17.09
N LYS A 222 -5.02 -22.16 16.22
CA LYS A 222 -6.13 -22.68 15.43
C LYS A 222 -7.23 -23.01 16.42
N VAL A 223 -8.38 -22.36 16.29
CA VAL A 223 -9.62 -22.89 16.85
C VAL A 223 -9.74 -24.30 16.31
N SER A 224 -9.56 -25.27 17.20
CA SER A 224 -9.77 -26.68 16.90
C SER A 224 -11.17 -26.82 16.34
N ALA A 225 -11.27 -27.37 15.12
CA ALA A 225 -12.53 -27.90 14.64
C ALA A 225 -13.08 -28.91 15.67
N PRO A 226 -14.39 -29.01 15.89
CA PRO A 226 -14.95 -30.05 16.75
C PRO A 226 -14.55 -31.42 16.18
N GLU A 227 -13.90 -32.22 17.01
CA GLU A 227 -13.56 -33.60 16.70
C GLU A 227 -14.87 -34.38 16.53
N ILE A 228 -15.16 -34.81 15.29
CA ILE A 228 -16.27 -35.72 14.99
C ILE A 228 -15.86 -37.10 15.55
N PRO A 229 -16.64 -37.73 16.44
CA PRO A 229 -16.30 -39.05 16.98
C PRO A 229 -16.16 -40.08 15.87
N GLN A 230 -15.02 -40.76 15.83
CA GLN A 230 -14.77 -41.87 14.91
C GLN A 230 -15.64 -43.08 15.33
N GLN A 231 -16.42 -43.60 14.38
CA GLN A 231 -17.14 -44.87 14.52
C GLN A 231 -16.29 -46.03 13.96
N PRO A 232 -16.22 -47.22 14.60
CA PRO A 232 -15.33 -48.30 14.20
C PRO A 232 -15.68 -48.93 12.84
N ARG A 233 -14.63 -49.38 12.15
CA ARG A 233 -14.62 -50.06 10.85
C ARG A 233 -15.00 -51.53 11.00
N GLU A 234 -15.94 -52.02 10.19
CA GLU A 234 -16.21 -53.46 10.02
C GLU A 234 -16.05 -53.90 8.55
N SER A 235 -15.65 -55.16 8.38
CA SER A 235 -15.03 -55.80 7.21
C SER A 235 -16.00 -56.31 6.12
N GLN A 236 -15.44 -56.61 4.93
CA GLN A 236 -16.06 -56.87 3.62
C GLN A 236 -16.72 -58.26 3.42
N GLN A 237 -17.62 -58.37 2.41
CA GLN A 237 -17.62 -59.30 1.23
C GLN A 237 -19.04 -59.83 0.84
N PRO A 238 -19.37 -60.29 -0.41
CA PRO A 238 -18.86 -60.07 -1.78
C PRO A 238 -19.91 -59.45 -2.77
N ALA A 239 -19.46 -59.23 -4.01
CA ALA A 239 -20.15 -58.63 -5.16
C ALA A 239 -21.46 -59.32 -5.65
N GLN A 240 -22.37 -58.51 -6.22
CA GLN A 240 -23.43 -58.92 -7.16
C GLN A 240 -23.54 -57.92 -8.33
N THR A 241 -23.78 -58.44 -9.52
CA THR A 241 -23.79 -57.73 -10.82
C THR A 241 -25.22 -57.57 -11.38
N ALA A 242 -25.45 -56.40 -12.00
CA ALA A 242 -26.56 -55.94 -12.88
C ALA A 242 -27.95 -55.74 -12.21
N ILE A 243 -28.74 -54.68 -12.50
CA ILE A 243 -29.34 -54.28 -13.79
C ILE A 243 -29.60 -52.75 -13.85
N ILE A 244 -29.53 -52.20 -15.07
CA ILE A 244 -29.81 -50.80 -15.45
C ILE A 244 -31.29 -50.42 -15.26
N THR A 245 -31.56 -49.23 -14.71
CA THR A 245 -32.71 -48.38 -15.13
C THR A 245 -32.34 -46.91 -15.00
N ARG A 246 -32.45 -46.19 -16.12
CA ARG A 246 -32.16 -44.77 -16.30
C ARG A 246 -33.21 -43.90 -15.62
N ILE A 247 -32.80 -42.79 -14.99
CA ILE A 247 -33.51 -41.51 -15.11
C ILE A 247 -32.44 -40.39 -15.17
N ALA A 248 -32.54 -39.54 -16.20
CA ALA A 248 -31.82 -38.27 -16.38
C ALA A 248 -32.12 -37.34 -15.19
N SER A 249 -31.39 -36.30 -14.82
CA SER A 249 -30.74 -35.15 -15.48
C SER A 249 -30.12 -34.34 -14.30
N SER A 250 -29.23 -33.35 -14.40
CA SER A 250 -28.91 -32.37 -15.43
C SER A 250 -27.44 -31.95 -15.28
N SER A 251 -26.79 -31.75 -16.43
CA SER A 251 -25.43 -31.26 -16.59
C SER A 251 -25.33 -29.77 -16.23
N GLY A 252 -24.46 -29.44 -15.28
CA GLY A 252 -23.98 -28.07 -15.07
C GLY A 252 -23.24 -27.57 -16.30
N ILE A 253 -23.70 -26.44 -16.84
CA ILE A 253 -23.21 -25.83 -18.08
C ILE A 253 -21.77 -25.36 -17.85
N SER A 254 -20.83 -25.92 -18.62
CA SER A 254 -19.45 -25.45 -18.69
C SER A 254 -19.41 -24.03 -19.26
N THR A 255 -18.65 -23.15 -18.62
CA THR A 255 -18.48 -21.72 -18.95
C THR A 255 -18.01 -21.43 -20.39
N TRP A 256 -17.57 -22.45 -21.13
CA TRP A 256 -17.14 -22.34 -22.52
C TRP A 256 -18.32 -22.22 -23.50
N SER A 257 -19.53 -22.69 -23.12
CA SER A 257 -20.74 -22.61 -23.96
C SER A 257 -21.35 -21.20 -24.01
N ILE A 258 -21.09 -20.35 -23.02
CA ILE A 258 -21.62 -18.98 -22.94
C ILE A 258 -20.89 -18.06 -23.93
N ILE A 259 -19.59 -18.27 -24.16
CA ILE A 259 -18.77 -17.47 -25.09
C ILE A 259 -19.24 -17.69 -26.55
N LEU A 260 -19.61 -18.92 -26.90
CA LEU A 260 -20.09 -19.26 -28.25
C LEU A 260 -21.47 -18.66 -28.55
N ILE A 261 -22.36 -18.60 -27.55
CA ILE A 261 -23.69 -17.98 -27.70
C ILE A 261 -23.58 -16.45 -27.87
N ILE A 262 -22.70 -15.79 -27.11
CA ILE A 262 -22.48 -14.33 -27.24
C ILE A 262 -21.89 -13.98 -28.61
N LEU A 263 -20.99 -14.81 -29.15
CA LEU A 263 -20.42 -14.59 -30.48
C LEU A 263 -21.49 -14.70 -31.58
N ILE A 264 -22.38 -15.70 -31.51
CA ILE A 264 -23.46 -15.90 -32.48
C ILE A 264 -24.47 -14.74 -32.42
N ILE A 265 -24.82 -14.26 -31.23
CA ILE A 265 -25.74 -13.11 -31.07
C ILE A 265 -25.14 -11.84 -31.71
N ASN A 266 -23.85 -11.58 -31.52
CA ASN A 266 -23.20 -10.42 -32.15
C ASN A 266 -23.18 -10.53 -33.69
N ILE A 267 -22.95 -11.72 -34.25
CA ILE A 267 -22.99 -11.94 -35.71
C ILE A 267 -24.41 -11.67 -36.25
N ILE A 268 -25.45 -12.10 -35.54
CA ILE A 268 -26.84 -11.88 -35.96
C ILE A 268 -27.21 -10.39 -35.90
N ILE A 269 -26.80 -9.67 -34.86
CA ILE A 269 -27.04 -8.22 -34.74
C ILE A 269 -26.38 -7.47 -35.90
N VAL A 270 -25.13 -7.82 -36.25
CA VAL A 270 -24.41 -7.21 -37.37
C VAL A 270 -25.09 -7.51 -38.71
N ALA A 271 -25.54 -8.76 -38.93
CA ALA A 271 -26.26 -9.13 -40.14
C ALA A 271 -27.60 -8.38 -40.29
N LEU A 272 -28.34 -8.19 -39.19
CA LEU A 272 -29.58 -7.42 -39.18
C LEU A 272 -29.33 -5.93 -39.42
N TYR A 273 -28.27 -5.36 -38.85
CA TYR A 273 -27.85 -3.98 -39.10
C TYR A 273 -27.55 -3.76 -40.60
N PHE A 274 -26.77 -4.64 -41.22
CA PHE A 274 -26.48 -4.53 -42.66
C PHE A 274 -27.72 -4.73 -43.54
N LYS A 275 -28.70 -5.52 -43.09
CA LYS A 275 -29.97 -5.71 -43.80
C LYS A 275 -30.90 -4.49 -43.66
N TRP A 276 -30.79 -3.73 -42.56
CA TRP A 276 -31.54 -2.50 -42.33
C TRP A 276 -30.93 -1.30 -43.08
N VAL A 277 -29.60 -1.19 -43.13
CA VAL A 277 -28.88 -0.12 -43.85
C VAL A 277 -28.98 -0.25 -45.38
N LYS A 278 -29.26 -1.44 -45.90
CA LYS A 278 -29.44 -1.69 -47.35
C LYS A 278 -30.89 -1.56 -47.85
N LYS A 279 -31.82 -1.06 -47.03
CA LYS A 279 -33.22 -0.80 -47.38
C LYS A 279 -33.50 0.69 -47.35
#